data_AF-A0AAU9LDU7-F1
#
_entry.id   AF-A0AAU9LDU7-F1
#
_cell.length_a   1.000
_cell.length_b   1.000
_cell.length_c   1.000
_cell.angle_alpha   90.00
_cell.angle_beta   90.00
_cell.angle_gamma   90.00
#
_symmetry.space_group_name_H-M   'P 1'
#
loop_
_entity.id
_entity.type
_entity.pdbx_description
1 polymer ?
#
loop_
_entity_poly.entity_id
_entity_poly.type
_entity_poly.pdbx_seq_one_letter_code
_entity_poly.pdbx_strand_id
1 'polypeptide(L)'
;MKNIVKSGEVDADASSSFSRLPDEIILQILNKLIDLKTLCFCYLICRRFSSIVLQVDVISFTAPFLEPKIPDKTTAGDVAPLPPKLSSYYGTEATSSNN
;
A
#
# COMPACT_ATOMS: atom_id res chain seq x y z
N MET A 1 -48.86 16.17 -12.27
CA MET A 1 -47.56 16.59 -11.70
C MET A 1 -47.05 15.46 -10.86
N LYS A 2 -45.95 14.80 -11.27
CA LYS A 2 -45.39 13.65 -10.55
C LYS A 2 -44.49 14.19 -9.44
N ASN A 3 -44.92 14.02 -8.21
CA ASN A 3 -44.18 14.34 -7.01
C ASN A 3 -42.98 13.37 -6.90
N ILE A 4 -41.79 13.90 -7.14
CA ILE A 4 -40.53 13.20 -6.86
C ILE A 4 -40.43 13.10 -5.35
N VAL A 5 -40.78 11.94 -4.81
CA VAL A 5 -40.46 11.57 -3.44
C VAL A 5 -38.94 11.51 -3.38
N LYS A 6 -38.33 12.54 -2.79
CA LYS A 6 -36.94 12.52 -2.38
C LYS A 6 -36.81 11.41 -1.34
N SER A 7 -36.44 10.22 -1.79
CA SER A 7 -36.05 9.13 -0.91
C SER A 7 -34.92 9.67 -0.06
N GLY A 8 -35.18 9.87 1.24
CA GLY A 8 -34.16 10.24 2.19
C GLY A 8 -32.99 9.28 2.00
N GLU A 9 -31.80 9.85 1.85
CA GLU A 9 -30.55 9.13 2.04
C GLU A 9 -30.67 8.47 3.42
N VAL A 10 -31.04 7.20 3.45
CA VAL A 10 -30.86 6.38 4.64
C VAL A 10 -29.36 6.25 4.72
N ASP A 11 -28.77 7.00 5.65
CA ASP A 11 -27.35 7.01 5.95
C ASP A 11 -26.86 5.55 6.01
N ALA A 12 -26.19 5.10 4.94
CA ALA A 12 -25.66 3.74 4.86
C ALA A 12 -24.65 3.48 5.99
N ASP A 13 -24.13 4.56 6.61
CA ASP A 13 -23.29 4.55 7.80
C ASP A 13 -23.99 4.03 9.07
N ALA A 14 -25.33 4.07 9.15
CA ALA A 14 -26.07 3.61 10.33
C ALA A 14 -26.16 2.06 10.45
N SER A 15 -25.71 1.33 9.42
CA SER A 15 -25.83 -0.14 9.38
C SER A 15 -24.61 -0.88 9.95
N SER A 16 -23.47 -0.19 10.12
CA SER A 16 -22.26 -0.81 10.69
C SER A 16 -22.44 -1.12 12.18
N SER A 17 -22.00 -2.29 12.62
CA SER A 17 -21.93 -2.57 14.07
C SER A 17 -20.99 -1.62 14.81
N PHE A 18 -19.97 -1.09 14.12
CA PHE A 18 -19.05 -0.11 14.69
C PHE A 18 -19.66 1.27 14.85
N SER A 19 -20.63 1.67 14.02
CA SER A 19 -21.25 3.00 14.16
C SER A 19 -22.06 3.14 15.45
N ARG A 20 -22.48 2.01 16.05
CA ARG A 20 -23.18 1.96 17.35
C ARG A 20 -22.26 1.94 18.56
N LEU A 21 -20.98 1.64 18.38
CA LEU A 21 -20.03 1.64 19.49
C LEU A 21 -19.68 3.09 19.87
N PRO A 22 -19.35 3.39 21.13
CA PRO A 22 -18.70 4.64 21.52
C PRO A 22 -17.29 4.76 20.95
N ASP A 23 -16.78 6.00 20.80
CA ASP A 23 -15.44 6.26 20.26
C ASP A 23 -14.35 5.62 21.14
N GLU A 24 -14.55 5.59 22.45
CA GLU A 24 -13.62 5.01 23.43
C GLU A 24 -13.42 3.52 23.21
N ILE A 25 -14.49 2.80 22.82
CA ILE A 25 -14.41 1.36 22.55
C ILE A 25 -13.66 1.12 21.25
N ILE A 26 -13.91 1.94 20.22
CA ILE A 26 -13.16 1.87 18.97
C ILE A 26 -11.68 2.17 19.22
N LEU A 27 -11.37 3.19 20.02
CA LEU A 27 -10.00 3.53 20.41
C LEU A 27 -9.31 2.37 21.13
N GLN A 28 -10.00 1.70 22.06
CA GLN A 28 -9.47 0.50 22.72
C GLN A 28 -9.14 -0.62 21.72
N ILE A 29 -10.00 -0.84 20.72
CA ILE A 29 -9.76 -1.81 19.65
C ILE A 29 -8.51 -1.40 18.84
N LEU A 30 -8.41 -0.14 18.41
CA LEU A 30 -7.29 0.35 17.63
C LEU A 30 -5.97 0.30 18.42
N ASN A 31 -5.98 0.57 19.72
CA ASN A 31 -4.80 0.42 20.60
C ASN A 31 -4.32 -1.04 20.72
N LYS A 32 -5.16 -2.04 20.38
CA LYS A 32 -4.72 -3.44 20.27
C LYS A 32 -4.16 -3.77 18.89
N LEU A 33 -4.48 -2.98 17.87
CA LEU A 33 -3.95 -3.05 16.51
C LEU A 33 -2.70 -2.15 16.41
N ILE A 34 -1.64 -2.52 17.12
CA ILE A 34 -0.39 -1.75 17.17
C ILE A 34 0.35 -1.66 15.81
N ASP A 35 -0.08 -2.42 14.79
CA ASP A 35 0.57 -2.42 13.48
C ASP A 35 0.22 -1.16 12.67
N LEU A 36 1.24 -0.38 12.31
CA LEU A 36 1.08 0.87 11.57
C LEU A 36 0.30 0.66 10.25
N LYS A 37 0.54 -0.44 9.54
CA LYS A 37 -0.12 -0.70 8.26
C LYS A 37 -1.63 -0.88 8.44
N THR A 38 -2.05 -1.67 9.43
CA THR A 38 -3.48 -1.81 9.76
C THR A 38 -4.10 -0.48 10.16
N LEU A 39 -3.40 0.32 10.96
CA LEU A 39 -3.90 1.60 11.44
C LEU A 39 -4.04 2.63 10.30
N CYS A 40 -3.13 2.61 9.31
CA CYS A 40 -3.27 3.39 8.08
C CYS A 40 -4.51 3.00 7.27
N PHE A 41 -4.86 1.72 7.19
CA PHE A 41 -6.12 1.33 6.55
C PHE A 41 -7.33 1.82 7.33
N CYS A 42 -7.31 1.71 8.66
CA CYS A 42 -8.37 2.25 9.52
C CYS A 42 -8.56 3.75 9.28
N TYR A 43 -7.48 4.51 9.11
CA TYR A 43 -7.53 5.94 8.84
C TYR A 43 -8.32 6.29 7.56
N LEU A 44 -8.34 5.39 6.57
CA LEU A 44 -8.99 5.60 5.28
C LEU A 44 -10.45 5.15 5.23
N ILE A 45 -10.97 4.48 6.27
CA ILE A 45 -12.33 3.91 6.26
C ILE A 45 -13.39 5.00 6.19
N CYS A 46 -13.42 5.89 7.19
CA CYS A 46 -14.36 6.98 7.28
C CYS A 46 -13.87 8.05 8.25
N ARG A 47 -14.49 9.23 8.21
CA ARG A 47 -14.11 10.39 9.03
C ARG A 47 -14.00 10.07 10.53
N ARG A 48 -14.87 9.20 11.03
CA ARG A 48 -14.87 8.78 12.44
C ARG A 48 -13.61 7.99 12.78
N PHE A 49 -13.28 6.97 12.00
CA PHE A 49 -12.05 6.20 12.20
C PHE A 49 -10.81 7.06 12.00
N SER A 50 -10.79 7.96 11.00
CA SER A 50 -9.66 8.89 10.81
C SER A 50 -9.37 9.70 12.08
N SER A 51 -10.39 10.20 12.77
CA SER A 51 -10.24 10.99 14.00
C SER A 51 -9.77 10.17 15.20
N ILE A 52 -10.15 8.88 15.27
CA ILE A 52 -9.82 8.01 16.41
C ILE A 52 -8.41 7.43 16.24
N VAL A 53 -8.01 7.09 15.01
CA VAL A 53 -6.65 6.62 14.69
C VAL A 53 -5.58 7.59 15.19
N LEU A 54 -5.82 8.89 15.07
CA LEU A 54 -4.89 9.93 15.53
C LEU A 54 -4.72 10.01 17.06
N GLN A 55 -5.55 9.30 17.84
CA GLN A 55 -5.50 9.26 19.29
C GLN A 55 -4.82 7.99 19.85
N VAL A 56 -4.35 7.09 18.98
CA VAL A 56 -3.62 5.88 19.39
C VAL A 56 -2.27 6.27 19.99
N ASP A 57 -1.95 5.71 21.16
CA ASP A 57 -0.78 6.11 21.96
C ASP A 57 0.51 5.41 21.49
N VAL A 58 0.41 4.14 21.08
CA VAL A 58 1.56 3.31 20.73
C VAL A 58 1.37 2.67 19.36
N ILE A 59 2.36 2.88 18.49
CA ILE A 59 2.47 2.19 17.20
C ILE A 59 3.75 1.37 17.15
N SER A 60 3.66 0.21 16.53
CA SER A 60 4.79 -0.64 16.18
C SER A 60 5.05 -0.51 14.69
N PHE A 61 6.29 -0.17 14.34
CA PHE A 61 6.72 -0.06 12.95
C PHE A 61 8.11 -0.65 12.81
N THR A 62 8.23 -1.64 11.92
CA THR A 62 9.52 -2.16 11.49
C THR A 62 9.92 -1.44 10.21
N ALA A 63 10.91 -0.56 10.32
CA ALA A 63 11.46 0.11 9.15
C ALA A 63 12.20 -0.91 8.26
N PRO A 64 11.95 -0.92 6.94
CA PRO A 64 12.81 -1.68 6.03
C PRO A 64 14.20 -1.07 6.06
N PHE A 65 15.20 -1.88 6.41
CA PHE A 65 16.60 -1.46 6.35
C PHE A 65 17.00 -1.35 4.88
N LEU A 66 17.13 -0.11 4.39
CA LEU A 66 17.79 0.14 3.11
C LEU A 66 19.29 0.10 3.39
N GLU A 67 19.93 -1.01 3.05
CA GLU A 67 21.38 -1.10 3.09
C GLU A 67 21.94 0.00 2.17
N PRO A 68 22.69 0.97 2.71
CA PRO A 68 23.25 2.02 1.88
C PRO A 68 24.22 1.35 0.91
N LYS A 69 23.86 1.28 -0.37
CA LYS A 69 24.86 1.00 -1.41
C LYS A 69 25.79 2.20 -1.47
N ILE A 70 26.83 2.16 -0.64
CA ILE A 70 27.99 3.03 -0.79
C ILE A 70 28.55 2.72 -2.17
N PRO A 71 28.56 3.67 -3.12
CA PRO A 71 29.27 3.46 -4.37
C PRO A 71 30.77 3.39 -4.02
N ASP A 72 31.35 2.21 -4.17
CA ASP A 72 32.79 2.01 -4.01
C ASP A 72 33.51 2.96 -4.97
N LYS A 73 34.06 4.05 -4.43
CA LYS A 73 34.99 4.93 -5.14
C LYS A 73 36.33 4.22 -5.24
N THR A 74 36.44 3.29 -6.16
CA THR A 74 37.73 2.74 -6.59
C THR A 74 38.28 3.66 -7.69
N THR A 75 39.08 4.66 -7.29
CA THR A 75 39.99 5.33 -8.22
C THR A 75 41.22 4.45 -8.40
N ALA A 76 41.26 3.68 -9.49
CA ALA A 76 42.50 3.27 -10.15
C ALA A 76 42.20 2.71 -11.54
N GLY A 77 42.77 3.35 -12.57
CA GLY A 77 43.03 2.70 -13.86
C GLY A 77 41.95 2.87 -14.92
N ASP A 78 42.14 3.90 -15.72
CA ASP A 78 41.83 3.96 -17.15
C ASP A 78 41.89 2.58 -17.85
N VAL A 79 40.74 1.94 -18.07
CA VAL A 79 40.51 0.96 -19.15
C VAL A 79 39.09 1.16 -19.64
N ALA A 80 38.96 1.46 -20.93
CA ALA A 80 37.74 1.78 -21.64
C ALA A 80 36.57 0.79 -21.42
N PRO A 81 35.30 1.23 -21.52
CA PRO A 81 34.16 0.34 -21.39
C PRO A 81 34.10 -0.67 -22.55
N LEU A 82 34.29 -1.95 -22.25
CA LEU A 82 33.91 -3.05 -23.14
C LEU A 82 32.37 -3.12 -23.23
N PRO A 83 31.77 -3.19 -24.43
CA PRO A 83 30.33 -3.33 -24.56
C PRO A 83 29.89 -4.72 -24.10
N PRO A 84 28.73 -4.84 -23.40
CA PRO A 84 28.21 -6.13 -22.98
C PRO A 84 27.80 -6.96 -24.21
N LYS A 85 28.30 -8.19 -24.30
CA LYS A 85 27.83 -9.19 -25.27
C LYS A 85 26.32 -9.36 -25.11
N LEU A 86 25.57 -9.05 -26.16
CA LEU A 86 24.17 -9.46 -26.31
C LEU A 86 24.12 -11.00 -26.22
N SER A 87 23.66 -11.50 -25.08
CA SER A 87 23.21 -12.89 -24.96
C SER A 87 21.94 -13.01 -25.79
N SER A 88 22.04 -13.71 -26.91
CA SER A 88 20.96 -13.99 -27.85
C SER A 88 19.91 -14.87 -27.16
N TYR A 89 18.78 -14.28 -26.76
CA TYR A 89 17.56 -15.01 -26.43
C TYR A 89 16.45 -14.59 -27.38
N TYR A 90 16.52 -15.05 -28.62
CA TYR A 90 15.34 -15.31 -29.44
C TYR A 90 15.65 -16.53 -30.30
N GLY A 91 14.99 -17.65 -29.97
CA GLY A 91 14.90 -18.80 -30.86
C GLY A 91 14.10 -18.37 -32.08
N THR A 92 14.76 -18.35 -33.23
CA THR A 92 14.10 -18.14 -34.51
C THR A 92 13.53 -19.47 -34.96
N GLU A 93 12.22 -19.65 -34.76
CA GLU A 93 11.44 -20.57 -35.59
C GLU A 93 11.38 -19.97 -37.00
N ALA A 94 11.99 -20.65 -37.97
CA ALA A 94 11.78 -20.40 -39.39
C ALA A 94 11.73 -21.74 -40.14
N THR A 95 10.53 -21.99 -40.63
CA THR A 95 10.04 -22.98 -41.60
C THR A 95 10.97 -23.38 -42.76
N SER A 96 10.82 -24.65 -43.20
CA SER A 96 10.54 -25.07 -44.59
C SER A 96 11.55 -26.04 -45.27
N SER A 97 11.07 -27.28 -45.46
CA SER A 97 11.14 -28.17 -46.65
C SER A 97 12.45 -28.36 -47.43
N ASN A 98 12.92 -29.62 -47.53
CA ASN A 98 13.04 -30.37 -48.80
C ASN A 98 13.64 -31.77 -48.58
N ASN A 99 12.85 -32.82 -48.83
CA ASN A 99 13.08 -33.82 -49.89
C ASN A 99 11.89 -34.78 -50.01
#